data_AF-A0AAD3CZJ0-F1
#
_entry.id   AF-A0AAD3CZJ0-F1
#
_cell.length_a   1.000
_cell.length_b   1.000
_cell.length_c   1.000
_cell.angle_alpha   90.00
_cell.angle_beta   90.00
_cell.angle_gamma   90.00
#
_symmetry.space_group_name_H-M   'P 1'
#
loop_
_entity.id
_entity.type
_entity.pdbx_description
1 polymer ?
#
loop_
_entity_poly.entity_id
_entity_poly.type
_entity_poly.pdbx_seq_one_letter_code
_entity_poly.pdbx_strand_id
1 'polypeptide(L)'
;MEAQASRTASIHELDDDSLSAVLLWTNASDHANLSLTSKRIRGVLGQPSFVKSRCQQHCAEISLSNAELEQGEYDEMTLSGDIYVDKLLAGRYHIDILPLQSVHMNFHEMADAISGELQQVAVEFFNMFGDPCRVEAVADAYVCHQENVDLDINDDESNRLVYISRFKLDEIYRDSTFVCATAIRAIMTSPALMNPGSNDPNWSLSIYIPDPDPYLKKSSDNSRPSSEYVREMAILDMKNFLRAGFHQVRETVSFGGCDYVYCTPTSLLSTEILSDPDLEKIEIVRPQPKPKRIVPDHAKDLEKEIRVILSQFDDLTRMQKVQENKLNETLRKIQECMEKVQETRQMIREVFPNGSAKRVEAENRQTLIERELEENRNLIRSGLDDSRVQFQYGYDKLKDEYESLIKSNVATHGYEVIIDSNSLHLCSANFDEDLMMILFSYIPIEHHEESLNKNFDTGGMTPLMVAAEKQCEYDDVNHERKVSFIKFLLSKGADLDVRDSDDISSLGHYRLGHRNKLDFLRTLLPERINREVINGQNRELEQLLKPLFENSVDDKFLDDGF
;
A
#
# COMPACT_ATOMS: atom_id res chain seq x y z
N MET A 1 -26.30 74.20 -11.32
CA MET A 1 -26.24 72.78 -10.92
C MET A 1 -26.43 72.76 -9.42
N GLU A 2 -27.68 72.66 -8.98
CA GLU A 2 -28.05 72.54 -7.56
C GLU A 2 -27.64 71.16 -7.06
N ALA A 3 -26.92 71.13 -5.94
CA ALA A 3 -26.63 69.91 -5.20
C ALA A 3 -27.95 69.34 -4.67
N GLN A 4 -28.41 68.22 -5.25
CA GLN A 4 -29.44 67.41 -4.63
C GLN A 4 -28.92 66.97 -3.26
N ALA A 5 -29.53 67.49 -2.20
CA ALA A 5 -29.27 67.05 -0.84
C ALA A 5 -29.47 65.54 -0.76
N SER A 6 -28.36 64.80 -0.62
CA SER A 6 -28.35 63.37 -0.38
C SER A 6 -29.12 63.11 0.92
N ARG A 7 -30.38 62.67 0.80
CA ARG A 7 -31.14 62.16 1.93
C ARG A 7 -30.41 60.92 2.43
N THR A 8 -29.75 61.03 3.56
CA THR A 8 -29.25 59.87 4.31
C THR A 8 -30.46 59.10 4.81
N ALA A 9 -30.86 58.06 4.08
CA ALA A 9 -31.88 57.13 4.54
C ALA A 9 -31.44 56.54 5.88
N SER A 10 -32.35 56.52 6.86
CA SER A 10 -32.06 55.90 8.15
C SER A 10 -31.90 54.38 7.95
N ILE A 11 -31.01 53.74 8.70
CA ILE A 11 -30.84 52.26 8.66
C ILE A 11 -32.16 51.52 8.92
N HIS A 12 -33.10 52.18 9.63
CA HIS A 12 -34.43 51.65 9.91
C HIS A 12 -35.38 51.69 8.71
N GLU A 13 -35.09 52.49 7.69
CA GLU A 13 -35.90 52.68 6.48
C GLU A 13 -35.49 51.77 5.32
N LEU A 14 -34.28 51.17 5.39
CA LEU A 14 -33.83 50.17 4.43
C LEU A 14 -34.77 48.95 4.49
N ASP A 15 -35.00 48.26 3.39
CA ASP A 15 -35.56 46.90 3.37
C ASP A 15 -34.51 45.87 3.84
N ASP A 16 -34.90 44.62 4.06
CA ASP A 16 -33.99 43.61 4.62
C ASP A 16 -32.83 43.24 3.68
N ASP A 17 -33.03 43.30 2.36
CA ASP A 17 -31.97 43.03 1.36
C ASP A 17 -30.97 44.19 1.32
N SER A 18 -31.46 45.42 1.31
CA SER A 18 -30.62 46.63 1.40
C SER A 18 -29.86 46.69 2.73
N LEU A 19 -30.51 46.33 3.84
CA LEU A 19 -29.87 46.26 5.16
C LEU A 19 -28.80 45.17 5.21
N SER A 20 -29.09 43.98 4.66
CA SER A 20 -28.14 42.89 4.47
C SER A 20 -26.91 43.36 3.69
N ALA A 21 -27.09 44.01 2.55
CA ALA A 21 -25.99 44.57 1.76
C ALA A 21 -25.19 45.59 2.57
N VAL A 22 -25.83 46.56 3.25
CA VAL A 22 -25.10 47.53 4.05
C VAL A 22 -24.29 46.87 5.17
N LEU A 23 -24.86 45.88 5.86
CA LEU A 23 -24.18 45.16 6.94
C LEU A 23 -22.98 44.35 6.44
N LEU A 24 -23.09 43.71 5.27
CA LEU A 24 -22.00 42.97 4.61
C LEU A 24 -20.83 43.90 4.26
N TRP A 25 -21.11 45.06 3.67
CA TRP A 25 -20.06 45.93 3.08
C TRP A 25 -19.34 46.83 4.09
N THR A 26 -19.90 47.03 5.29
CA THR A 26 -19.39 48.01 6.26
C THR A 26 -18.65 47.38 7.44
N ASN A 27 -18.47 46.05 7.46
CA ASN A 27 -18.01 45.28 8.62
C ASN A 27 -18.84 45.55 9.90
N ALA A 28 -20.00 46.19 9.77
CA ALA A 28 -20.87 46.56 10.88
C ALA A 28 -21.44 45.30 11.56
N SER A 29 -21.58 44.21 10.81
CA SER A 29 -21.96 42.90 11.34
C SER A 29 -20.97 42.32 12.36
N ASP A 30 -19.69 42.70 12.31
CA ASP A 30 -18.68 42.22 13.27
C ASP A 30 -18.76 42.94 14.63
N HIS A 31 -19.49 44.07 14.67
CA HIS A 31 -19.59 44.86 15.88
C HIS A 31 -20.58 44.23 16.88
N ALA A 32 -20.06 43.63 17.96
CA ALA A 32 -20.87 42.90 18.95
C ALA A 32 -22.13 43.66 19.43
N ASN A 33 -22.02 44.98 19.65
CA ASN A 33 -23.15 45.80 20.11
C ASN A 33 -24.28 45.95 19.08
N LEU A 34 -24.00 45.85 17.77
CA LEU A 34 -25.03 45.99 16.73
C LEU A 34 -26.05 44.85 16.79
N SER A 35 -25.60 43.62 17.06
CA SER A 35 -26.48 42.47 17.28
C SER A 35 -27.38 42.58 18.53
N LEU A 36 -26.96 43.38 19.52
CA LEU A 36 -27.68 43.60 20.77
C LEU A 36 -28.73 44.72 20.66
N THR A 37 -28.50 45.71 19.80
CA THR A 37 -29.31 46.93 19.71
C THR A 37 -30.64 46.77 18.98
N SER A 38 -30.75 45.86 18.01
CA SER A 38 -31.96 45.73 17.17
C SER A 38 -32.34 44.29 16.87
N LYS A 39 -33.59 43.92 17.19
CA LYS A 39 -34.17 42.61 16.84
C LYS A 39 -34.19 42.39 15.32
N ARG A 40 -34.39 43.46 14.53
CA ARG A 40 -34.40 43.39 13.07
C ARG A 40 -33.02 43.08 12.52
N ILE A 41 -31.98 43.78 12.99
CA ILE A 41 -30.59 43.53 12.60
C ILE A 41 -30.22 42.10 12.98
N ARG A 42 -30.54 41.64 14.19
CA ARG A 42 -30.33 40.24 14.60
C ARG A 42 -31.07 39.25 13.69
N GLY A 43 -32.27 39.59 13.26
CA GLY A 43 -33.04 38.82 12.29
C GLY A 43 -32.29 38.66 10.99
N VAL A 44 -31.78 39.76 10.40
CA VAL A 44 -30.99 39.75 9.16
C VAL A 44 -29.67 39.01 9.32
N LEU A 45 -28.92 39.26 10.40
CA LEU A 45 -27.65 38.57 10.68
C LEU A 45 -27.83 37.05 10.83
N GLY A 46 -28.98 36.61 11.35
CA GLY A 46 -29.32 35.19 11.50
C GLY A 46 -29.94 34.55 10.25
N GLN A 47 -30.12 35.28 9.15
CA GLN A 47 -30.64 34.69 7.91
C GLN A 47 -29.56 33.83 7.25
N PRO A 48 -29.88 32.59 6.81
CA PRO A 48 -28.92 31.74 6.11
C PRO A 48 -28.32 32.37 4.85
N SER A 49 -29.10 33.21 4.14
CA SER A 49 -28.63 33.94 2.96
C SER A 49 -27.56 34.98 3.29
N PHE A 50 -27.71 35.68 4.42
CA PHE A 50 -26.73 36.66 4.90
C PHE A 50 -25.42 35.98 5.29
N VAL A 51 -25.51 34.90 6.07
CA VAL A 51 -24.35 34.11 6.49
C VAL A 51 -23.62 33.52 5.27
N LYS A 52 -24.36 32.96 4.31
CA LYS A 52 -23.79 32.47 3.04
C LYS A 52 -23.03 33.58 2.30
N SER A 53 -23.56 34.81 2.30
CA SER A 53 -22.90 35.97 1.67
C SER A 53 -21.61 36.37 2.41
N ARG A 54 -21.59 36.31 3.75
CA ARG A 54 -20.36 36.54 4.55
C ARG A 54 -19.29 35.48 4.30
N CYS A 55 -19.68 34.22 4.18
CA CYS A 55 -18.78 33.13 3.82
C CYS A 55 -18.13 33.37 2.45
N GLN A 56 -18.92 33.78 1.46
CA GLN A 56 -18.45 34.11 0.11
C GLN A 56 -17.51 35.33 0.07
N GLN A 57 -17.69 36.28 0.99
CA GLN A 57 -16.83 37.47 1.11
C GLN A 57 -15.62 37.23 2.02
N HIS A 58 -15.45 36.02 2.57
CA HIS A 58 -14.38 35.68 3.52
C HIS A 58 -14.39 36.52 4.80
N CYS A 59 -15.58 36.98 5.22
CA CYS A 59 -15.76 37.82 6.42
C CYS A 59 -16.48 37.10 7.56
N ALA A 60 -16.86 35.83 7.40
CA ALA A 60 -17.54 35.09 8.45
C ALA A 60 -16.59 34.77 9.62
N GLU A 61 -17.04 34.97 10.86
CA GLU A 61 -16.28 34.63 12.06
C GLU A 61 -16.38 33.12 12.30
N ILE A 62 -15.23 32.44 12.40
CA ILE A 62 -15.19 31.00 12.64
C ILE A 62 -14.63 30.77 14.04
N SER A 63 -15.36 30.01 14.84
CA SER A 63 -14.95 29.61 16.19
C SER A 63 -15.26 28.14 16.44
N LEU A 64 -14.56 27.56 17.40
CA LEU A 64 -14.72 26.17 17.82
C LEU A 64 -15.29 26.15 19.24
N SER A 65 -16.08 25.13 19.57
CA SER A 65 -16.37 24.85 20.98
C SER A 65 -15.07 24.54 21.72
N ASN A 66 -15.06 24.74 23.04
CA ASN A 66 -14.01 24.18 23.88
C ASN A 66 -14.03 22.66 23.71
N ALA A 67 -13.02 22.14 23.02
CA ALA A 67 -12.85 20.71 22.83
C ALA A 67 -12.11 20.14 24.04
N GLU A 68 -12.63 19.06 24.57
CA GLU A 68 -11.98 18.30 25.63
C GLU A 68 -11.15 17.20 24.96
N LEU A 69 -9.92 17.01 25.43
CA LEU A 69 -9.09 15.88 25.04
C LEU A 69 -9.52 14.68 25.88
N GLU A 70 -9.99 13.64 25.22
CA GLU A 70 -10.34 12.37 25.83
C GLU A 70 -9.19 11.39 25.58
N GLN A 71 -8.67 10.75 26.64
CA GLN A 71 -7.65 9.71 26.49
C GLN A 71 -8.35 8.38 26.18
N GLY A 72 -7.92 7.74 25.09
CA GLY A 72 -8.39 6.44 24.64
C GLY A 72 -7.73 5.26 25.36
N GLU A 73 -7.95 4.06 24.82
CA GLU A 73 -7.51 2.80 25.46
C GLU A 73 -6.02 2.48 25.18
N TYR A 74 -5.47 3.03 24.10
CA TYR A 74 -4.15 2.72 23.54
C TYR A 74 -3.22 3.94 23.49
N ASP A 75 -3.38 4.85 24.46
CA ASP A 75 -2.68 6.16 24.54
C ASP A 75 -3.01 7.15 23.42
N GLU A 76 -3.92 6.81 22.51
CA GLU A 76 -4.50 7.78 21.59
C GLU A 76 -5.27 8.84 22.38
N MET A 77 -5.26 10.07 21.88
CA MET A 77 -6.11 11.13 22.40
C MET A 77 -7.11 11.53 21.33
N THR A 78 -8.37 11.65 21.71
CA THR A 78 -9.42 12.08 20.81
C THR A 78 -9.83 13.51 21.14
N LEU A 79 -9.86 14.35 20.11
CA LEU A 79 -10.32 15.72 20.16
C LEU A 79 -11.59 15.86 19.32
N SER A 80 -12.70 16.23 19.96
CA SER A 80 -13.96 16.45 19.26
C SER A 80 -14.61 17.77 19.63
N GLY A 81 -15.33 18.35 18.69
CA GLY A 81 -15.97 19.65 18.91
C GLY A 81 -16.96 20.06 17.84
N ASP A 82 -17.69 21.11 18.15
CA ASP A 82 -18.61 21.81 17.27
C ASP A 82 -17.88 22.98 16.58
N ILE A 83 -18.19 23.20 15.31
CA ILE A 83 -17.70 24.33 14.50
C ILE A 83 -18.83 25.36 14.43
N TYR A 84 -18.51 26.62 14.70
CA TYR A 84 -19.46 27.73 14.62
C TYR A 84 -19.03 28.74 13.55
N VAL A 85 -20.01 29.19 12.75
CA VAL A 85 -19.85 30.29 11.79
C VAL A 85 -20.80 31.41 12.19
N ASP A 86 -20.27 32.57 12.52
CA ASP A 86 -21.01 33.71 13.08
C ASP A 86 -21.92 33.28 14.26
N LYS A 87 -21.41 32.39 15.13
CA LYS A 87 -22.09 31.79 16.31
C LYS A 87 -23.22 30.81 16.01
N LEU A 88 -23.45 30.47 14.74
CA LEU A 88 -24.35 29.40 14.36
C LEU A 88 -23.57 28.09 14.26
N LEU A 89 -24.13 27.01 14.83
CA LEU A 89 -23.56 25.68 14.64
C LEU A 89 -23.50 25.39 13.14
N ALA A 90 -22.31 25.10 12.65
CA ALA A 90 -21.99 24.92 11.24
C ALA A 90 -21.51 23.51 10.93
N GLY A 91 -21.05 22.76 11.94
CA GLY A 91 -20.56 21.41 11.74
C GLY A 91 -19.90 20.84 12.98
N ARG A 92 -19.22 19.71 12.78
CA ARG A 92 -18.48 18.98 13.83
C ARG A 92 -17.20 18.41 13.27
N TYR A 93 -16.24 18.21 14.16
CA TYR A 93 -15.00 17.51 13.87
C TYR A 93 -14.70 16.44 14.92
N HIS A 94 -13.93 15.44 14.49
CA HIS A 94 -13.36 14.38 15.30
C HIS A 94 -11.94 14.16 14.80
N ILE A 95 -10.99 14.16 15.72
CA ILE A 95 -9.57 14.03 15.46
C ILE A 95 -9.02 13.02 16.45
N ASP A 96 -8.24 12.09 15.93
CA ASP A 96 -7.49 11.13 16.72
C ASP A 96 -6.01 11.52 16.67
N ILE A 97 -5.39 11.58 17.82
CA ILE A 97 -3.99 11.99 18.01
C ILE A 97 -3.25 10.76 18.51
N LEU A 98 -2.36 10.23 17.67
CA LEU A 98 -1.66 8.99 17.92
C LEU A 98 -0.19 9.31 18.24
N PRO A 99 0.40 8.75 19.31
CA PRO A 99 1.84 8.76 19.47
C PRO A 99 2.49 7.97 18.33
N LEU A 100 3.43 8.57 17.59
CA LEU A 100 4.15 7.82 16.55
C LEU A 100 4.97 6.69 17.19
N GLN A 101 5.55 6.95 18.36
CA GLN A 101 6.30 5.97 19.13
C GLN A 101 5.56 5.65 20.43
N SER A 102 4.92 4.48 20.49
CA SER A 102 4.30 3.95 21.71
C SER A 102 5.15 2.85 22.33
N VAL A 103 5.23 2.84 23.67
CA VAL A 103 5.91 1.79 24.44
C VAL A 103 5.02 0.54 24.57
N HIS A 104 3.72 0.68 24.39
CA HIS A 104 2.73 -0.34 24.74
C HIS A 104 2.27 -1.19 23.56
N MET A 105 2.24 -0.62 22.35
CA MET A 105 1.88 -1.35 21.14
C MET A 105 2.56 -0.77 19.90
N ASN A 106 2.60 -1.57 18.83
CA ASN A 106 3.10 -1.08 17.56
C ASN A 106 2.05 -0.14 16.91
N PHE A 107 2.54 0.78 16.08
CA PHE A 107 1.72 1.85 15.51
C PHE A 107 0.60 1.32 14.59
N HIS A 108 0.84 0.20 13.91
CA HIS A 108 -0.15 -0.43 13.02
C HIS A 108 -1.34 -1.02 13.79
N GLU A 109 -1.09 -1.64 14.95
CA GLU A 109 -2.13 -2.16 15.85
C GLU A 109 -2.99 -1.02 16.42
N MET A 110 -2.37 0.09 16.80
CA MET A 110 -3.10 1.27 17.28
C MET A 110 -3.98 1.86 16.16
N ALA A 111 -3.44 1.96 14.95
CA ALA A 111 -4.20 2.43 13.78
C ALA A 111 -5.41 1.53 13.46
N ASP A 112 -5.23 0.21 13.54
CA ASP A 112 -6.30 -0.80 13.38
C ASP A 112 -7.42 -0.65 14.42
N ALA A 113 -7.04 -0.38 15.67
CA ALA A 113 -8.01 -0.16 16.74
C ALA A 113 -8.90 1.08 16.52
N ILE A 114 -8.39 2.10 15.82
CA ILE A 114 -9.11 3.35 15.55
C ILE A 114 -10.00 3.20 14.31
N SER A 115 -9.44 2.82 13.16
CA SER A 115 -10.22 2.59 11.92
C SER A 115 -9.44 1.77 10.89
N GLY A 116 -10.17 1.00 10.07
CA GLY A 116 -9.54 0.24 8.97
C GLY A 116 -8.90 1.14 7.91
N GLU A 117 -9.45 2.34 7.69
CA GLU A 117 -8.90 3.34 6.79
C GLU A 117 -7.55 3.88 7.31
N LEU A 118 -7.46 4.17 8.62
CA LEU A 118 -6.20 4.58 9.23
C LEU A 118 -5.18 3.44 9.25
N GLN A 119 -5.61 2.19 9.48
CA GLN A 119 -4.72 1.02 9.40
C GLN A 119 -4.08 0.92 8.01
N GLN A 120 -4.88 1.12 6.96
CA GLN A 120 -4.37 1.10 5.59
C GLN A 120 -3.30 2.17 5.40
N VAL A 121 -3.57 3.42 5.80
CA VAL A 121 -2.59 4.51 5.76
C VAL A 121 -1.35 4.18 6.61
N ALA A 122 -1.53 3.60 7.80
CA ALA A 122 -0.44 3.24 8.69
C ALA A 122 0.51 2.24 8.03
N VAL A 123 -0.04 1.19 7.41
CA VAL A 123 0.72 0.17 6.67
C VAL A 123 1.37 0.77 5.43
N GLU A 124 0.73 1.72 4.77
CA GLU A 124 1.21 2.29 3.52
C GLU A 124 2.27 3.37 3.73
N PHE A 125 2.19 4.17 4.79
CA PHE A 125 3.00 5.39 4.95
C PHE A 125 4.09 5.21 6.02
N PHE A 126 3.86 4.32 6.99
CA PHE A 126 4.70 4.18 8.18
C PHE A 126 5.27 2.77 8.33
N ASN A 127 6.40 2.65 9.04
CA ASN A 127 6.80 1.35 9.57
C ASN A 127 5.93 0.97 10.79
N MET A 128 6.15 -0.23 11.35
CA MET A 128 5.42 -0.69 12.54
C MET A 128 5.68 0.17 13.80
N PHE A 129 6.71 1.02 13.80
CA PHE A 129 7.08 1.91 14.90
C PHE A 129 6.60 3.35 14.67
N GLY A 130 5.80 3.60 13.64
CA GLY A 130 5.25 4.92 13.34
C GLY A 130 6.22 5.88 12.65
N ASP A 131 7.39 5.45 12.19
CA ASP A 131 8.25 6.33 11.40
C ASP A 131 7.71 6.43 9.96
N PRO A 132 7.48 7.64 9.42
CA PRO A 132 7.08 7.81 8.04
C PRO A 132 8.27 7.53 7.13
N CYS A 133 8.26 6.37 6.48
CA CYS A 133 9.40 5.90 5.68
C CYS A 133 9.00 5.30 4.34
N ARG A 134 7.70 5.29 4.01
CA ARG A 134 7.19 4.56 2.84
C ARG A 134 6.76 5.48 1.70
N VAL A 135 6.41 6.73 2.02
CA VAL A 135 5.98 7.77 1.07
C VAL A 135 6.97 8.92 1.19
N GLU A 136 7.75 9.19 0.14
CA GLU A 136 8.88 10.13 0.15
C GLU A 136 8.43 11.53 0.57
N ALA A 137 7.37 12.07 -0.02
CA ALA A 137 6.90 13.41 0.29
C ALA A 137 6.40 13.54 1.75
N VAL A 138 5.93 12.45 2.35
CA VAL A 138 5.53 12.42 3.77
C VAL A 138 6.76 12.30 4.68
N ALA A 139 7.70 11.42 4.33
CA ALA A 139 8.97 11.25 5.04
C ALA A 139 9.80 12.53 5.03
N ASP A 140 9.99 13.15 3.86
CA ASP A 140 10.72 14.40 3.67
C ASP A 140 10.07 15.54 4.46
N ALA A 141 8.75 15.65 4.42
CA ALA A 141 8.05 16.68 5.17
C ALA A 141 8.21 16.48 6.69
N TYR A 142 8.16 15.23 7.15
CA TYR A 142 8.39 14.88 8.55
C TYR A 142 9.82 15.20 9.00
N VAL A 143 10.83 14.78 8.24
CA VAL A 143 12.25 15.08 8.52
C VAL A 143 12.49 16.58 8.51
N CYS A 144 11.97 17.30 7.50
CA CYS A 144 12.08 18.76 7.43
C CYS A 144 11.44 19.44 8.64
N HIS A 145 10.33 18.91 9.16
CA HIS A 145 9.74 19.42 10.39
C HIS A 145 10.65 19.16 11.60
N GLN A 146 11.18 17.94 11.75
CA GLN A 146 12.10 17.59 12.83
C GLN A 146 13.39 18.43 12.83
N GLU A 147 13.91 18.80 11.66
CA GLU A 147 15.10 19.67 11.56
C GLU A 147 14.82 21.13 11.95
N ASN A 148 13.58 21.59 11.80
CA ASN A 148 13.19 22.98 12.07
C ASN A 148 12.77 23.24 13.51
N VAL A 149 12.37 22.20 14.23
CA VAL A 149 12.05 22.30 15.65
C VAL A 149 13.26 21.76 16.41
N ASP A 150 13.90 22.58 17.25
CA ASP A 150 14.97 22.16 18.17
C ASP A 150 14.40 21.22 19.26
N LEU A 151 13.76 20.12 18.85
CA LEU A 151 13.24 19.11 19.75
C LEU A 151 14.44 18.36 20.33
N ASP A 152 14.54 18.38 21.65
CA ASP A 152 15.39 17.45 22.36
C ASP A 152 14.84 16.06 22.01
N ILE A 153 15.58 15.30 21.20
CA ILE A 153 15.16 14.00 20.62
C ILE A 153 14.72 13.00 21.70
N ASN A 154 15.00 13.29 22.97
CA ASN A 154 14.61 12.48 24.13
C ASN A 154 13.20 12.77 24.66
N ASP A 155 12.49 13.79 24.15
CA ASP A 155 11.12 14.09 24.57
C ASP A 155 10.10 13.36 23.68
N ASP A 156 9.87 12.08 24.03
CA ASP A 156 8.93 11.15 23.37
C ASP A 156 7.52 11.75 23.19
N GLU A 157 7.14 12.78 23.97
CA GLU A 157 5.79 13.33 23.98
C GLU A 157 5.43 14.17 22.73
N SER A 158 6.43 14.63 21.97
CA SER A 158 6.29 15.63 20.89
C SER A 158 5.97 15.05 19.50
N ASN A 159 6.20 13.75 19.28
CA ASN A 159 6.01 13.11 17.98
C ASN A 159 4.64 12.44 17.88
N ARG A 160 3.63 13.23 17.49
CA ARG A 160 2.24 12.76 17.33
C ARG A 160 1.74 12.90 15.89
N LEU A 161 1.03 11.88 15.42
CA LEU A 161 0.21 11.93 14.22
C LEU A 161 -1.19 12.46 14.56
N VAL A 162 -1.64 13.46 13.82
CA VAL A 162 -3.01 13.98 13.88
C VAL A 162 -3.82 13.40 12.71
N TYR A 163 -4.67 12.42 13.00
CA TYR A 163 -5.60 11.86 12.03
C TYR A 163 -6.97 12.55 12.15
N ILE A 164 -7.39 13.22 11.08
CA ILE A 164 -8.71 13.88 11.04
C ILE A 164 -9.75 12.84 10.62
N SER A 165 -10.19 12.01 11.56
CA SER A 165 -11.12 10.90 11.30
C SER A 165 -12.51 11.37 10.87
N ARG A 166 -12.94 12.58 11.26
CA ARG A 166 -14.20 13.16 10.80
C ARG A 166 -14.15 14.66 10.71
N PHE A 167 -14.53 15.21 9.56
CA PHE A 167 -14.77 16.64 9.39
C PHE A 167 -16.07 16.84 8.60
N LYS A 168 -17.11 17.36 9.26
CA LYS A 168 -18.43 17.48 8.65
C LYS A 168 -19.04 18.84 8.88
N LEU A 169 -19.26 19.57 7.80
CA LEU A 169 -20.06 20.80 7.78
C LEU A 169 -21.49 20.55 7.26
N ASP A 170 -22.41 21.37 7.76
CA ASP A 170 -23.77 21.46 7.26
C ASP A 170 -23.79 21.92 5.79
N GLU A 171 -24.83 21.51 5.07
CA GLU A 171 -24.97 21.73 3.61
C GLU A 171 -24.80 23.19 3.20
N ILE A 172 -25.19 24.15 4.06
CA ILE A 172 -25.07 25.58 3.75
C ILE A 172 -23.62 26.10 3.77
N TYR A 173 -22.71 25.42 4.47
CA TYR A 173 -21.30 25.81 4.62
C TYR A 173 -20.36 24.93 3.81
N ARG A 174 -20.80 23.72 3.45
CA ARG A 174 -19.96 22.71 2.80
C ARG A 174 -19.33 23.17 1.50
N ASP A 175 -20.07 23.93 0.69
CA ASP A 175 -19.58 24.44 -0.60
C ASP A 175 -18.61 25.63 -0.42
N SER A 176 -18.45 26.14 0.80
CA SER A 176 -17.59 27.28 1.10
C SER A 176 -16.20 26.80 1.53
N THR A 177 -15.35 26.52 0.54
CA THR A 177 -13.97 26.02 0.75
C THR A 177 -13.14 26.90 1.70
N PHE A 178 -13.37 28.22 1.73
CA PHE A 178 -12.76 29.13 2.70
C PHE A 178 -13.17 28.86 4.15
N VAL A 179 -14.45 28.59 4.40
CA VAL A 179 -14.96 28.30 5.75
C VAL A 179 -14.38 26.97 6.22
N CYS A 180 -14.36 25.96 5.36
CA CYS A 180 -13.71 24.69 5.63
C CYS A 180 -12.24 24.88 5.98
N ALA A 181 -11.47 25.57 5.13
CA ALA A 181 -10.04 25.77 5.32
C ALA A 181 -9.72 26.55 6.60
N THR A 182 -10.50 27.58 6.90
CA THR A 182 -10.33 28.38 8.13
C THR A 182 -10.69 27.58 9.37
N ALA A 183 -11.75 26.76 9.32
CA ALA A 183 -12.09 25.86 10.42
C ALA A 183 -11.00 24.80 10.65
N ILE A 184 -10.50 24.17 9.59
CA ILE A 184 -9.38 23.22 9.66
C ILE A 184 -8.17 23.88 10.34
N ARG A 185 -7.76 25.08 9.89
CA ARG A 185 -6.66 25.81 10.53
C ARG A 185 -6.94 26.12 11.99
N ALA A 186 -8.13 26.62 12.31
CA ALA A 186 -8.50 26.90 13.70
C ALA A 186 -8.39 25.66 14.59
N ILE A 187 -8.74 24.48 14.06
CA ILE A 187 -8.62 23.21 14.78
C ILE A 187 -7.15 22.85 14.98
N MET A 188 -6.36 22.87 13.89
CA MET A 188 -4.92 22.54 13.92
C MET A 188 -4.08 23.53 14.75
N THR A 189 -4.59 24.75 14.97
CA THR A 189 -3.99 25.75 15.85
C THR A 189 -4.69 25.89 17.19
N SER A 190 -5.54 24.93 17.56
CA SER A 190 -6.23 24.96 18.84
C SER A 190 -5.23 24.75 19.99
N PRO A 191 -5.47 25.31 21.18
CA PRO A 191 -4.61 25.10 22.34
C PRO A 191 -4.42 23.63 22.73
N ALA A 192 -5.34 22.74 22.33
CA ALA A 192 -5.25 21.31 22.57
C ALA A 192 -4.16 20.61 21.72
N LEU A 193 -3.82 21.19 20.56
CA LEU A 193 -2.78 20.70 19.64
C LEU A 193 -1.48 21.50 19.72
N MET A 194 -1.37 22.41 20.70
CA MET A 194 -0.20 23.26 20.94
C MET A 194 0.41 22.93 22.29
N ASN A 195 1.72 23.08 22.42
CA ASN A 195 2.43 22.85 23.67
C ASN A 195 2.01 23.89 24.73
N PRO A 196 1.65 23.47 25.96
CA PRO A 196 1.24 24.39 27.00
C PRO A 196 2.32 25.45 27.29
N GLY A 197 2.01 26.71 27.01
CA GLY A 197 2.91 27.84 27.29
C GLY A 197 3.92 28.14 26.18
N SER A 198 3.91 27.41 25.06
CA SER A 198 4.58 27.81 23.83
C SER A 198 3.58 27.95 22.68
N ASN A 199 4.02 28.51 21.56
CA ASN A 199 3.23 28.55 20.31
C ASN A 199 3.61 27.38 19.39
N ASP A 200 4.32 26.39 19.93
CA ASP A 200 4.83 25.27 19.14
C ASP A 200 3.77 24.17 19.10
N PRO A 201 3.54 23.58 17.92
CA PRO A 201 2.64 22.45 17.76
C PRO A 201 3.11 21.24 18.57
N ASN A 202 2.18 20.49 19.16
CA ASN A 202 2.44 19.21 19.82
C ASN A 202 2.13 18.02 18.88
N TRP A 203 2.42 18.19 17.60
CA TRP A 203 2.21 17.20 16.56
C TRP A 203 3.17 17.48 15.42
N SER A 204 3.53 16.44 14.68
CA SER A 204 4.57 16.50 13.64
C SER A 204 4.01 16.26 12.24
N LEU A 205 2.95 15.46 12.14
CA LEU A 205 2.31 15.12 10.89
C LEU A 205 0.79 15.08 11.09
N SER A 206 0.02 15.53 10.10
CA SER A 206 -1.42 15.34 10.06
C SER A 206 -1.82 14.70 8.75
N ILE A 207 -2.72 13.72 8.81
CA ILE A 207 -3.26 13.03 7.64
C ILE A 207 -4.78 13.14 7.64
N TYR A 208 -5.32 13.30 6.44
CA TYR A 208 -6.74 13.23 6.17
C TYR A 208 -7.03 12.30 4.98
N ILE A 209 -8.07 11.49 5.14
CA ILE A 209 -8.61 10.62 4.10
C ILE A 209 -9.94 11.25 3.66
N PRO A 210 -10.06 11.73 2.40
CA PRO A 210 -11.29 12.37 1.95
C PRO A 210 -12.52 11.48 2.11
N ASP A 211 -13.57 12.04 2.72
CA ASP A 211 -14.82 11.34 2.96
C ASP A 211 -15.86 11.74 1.90
N PRO A 212 -16.24 10.84 0.97
CA PRO A 212 -17.26 11.15 -0.02
C PRO A 212 -18.69 11.15 0.57
N ASP A 213 -18.94 10.47 1.70
CA ASP A 213 -20.26 10.32 2.34
C ASP A 213 -20.99 11.66 2.59
N PRO A 214 -20.36 12.75 3.08
CA PRO A 214 -21.05 14.01 3.27
C PRO A 214 -21.84 14.45 2.04
N TYR A 215 -21.33 14.25 0.82
CA TYR A 215 -21.95 14.69 -0.43
C TYR A 215 -22.84 13.65 -1.10
N LEU A 216 -22.77 12.39 -0.68
CA LEU A 216 -23.71 11.36 -1.08
C LEU A 216 -25.06 11.65 -0.41
N LYS A 217 -25.85 12.55 -1.01
CA LYS A 217 -27.28 12.67 -0.66
C LYS A 217 -27.85 11.25 -0.68
N LYS A 218 -28.59 10.85 0.35
CA LYS A 218 -29.41 9.62 0.31
C LYS A 218 -30.36 9.75 -0.86
N SER A 219 -29.88 9.34 -2.04
CA SER A 219 -30.65 9.19 -3.24
C SER A 219 -31.86 8.37 -2.83
N SER A 220 -33.06 8.94 -3.00
CA SER A 220 -34.31 8.22 -2.74
C SER A 220 -34.41 6.97 -3.62
N ASP A 221 -33.63 6.92 -4.71
CA ASP A 221 -33.44 5.74 -5.53
C ASP A 221 -32.29 4.90 -4.95
N ASN A 222 -32.58 3.65 -4.59
CA ASN A 222 -31.64 2.65 -4.06
C ASN A 222 -30.48 2.30 -5.01
N SER A 223 -30.22 3.08 -6.06
CA SER A 223 -29.04 2.93 -6.90
C SER A 223 -27.79 3.38 -6.14
N ARG A 224 -26.82 2.48 -6.02
CA ARG A 224 -25.48 2.84 -5.54
C ARG A 224 -24.92 3.96 -6.44
N PRO A 225 -24.31 5.03 -5.88
CA PRO A 225 -23.68 6.07 -6.68
C PRO A 225 -22.61 5.46 -7.58
N SER A 226 -22.41 6.04 -8.77
CA SER A 226 -21.33 5.62 -9.67
C SER A 226 -19.98 5.87 -8.99
N SER A 227 -18.99 5.02 -9.27
CA SER A 227 -17.63 5.18 -8.73
C SER A 227 -17.00 6.54 -9.10
N GLU A 228 -17.35 7.06 -10.27
CA GLU A 228 -16.92 8.38 -10.74
C GLU A 228 -17.50 9.51 -9.89
N TYR A 229 -18.80 9.44 -9.55
CA TYR A 229 -19.43 10.43 -8.68
C TYR A 229 -18.86 10.42 -7.26
N VAL A 230 -18.67 9.22 -6.66
CA VAL A 230 -18.03 9.09 -5.33
C VAL A 230 -16.66 9.77 -5.33
N ARG A 231 -15.89 9.57 -6.39
CA ARG A 231 -14.57 10.17 -6.55
C ARG A 231 -14.60 11.68 -6.74
N GLU A 232 -15.52 12.21 -7.55
CA GLU A 232 -15.70 13.66 -7.68
C GLU A 232 -16.01 14.32 -6.34
N MET A 233 -16.80 13.66 -5.49
CA MET A 233 -17.09 14.16 -4.15
C MET A 233 -15.88 14.12 -3.22
N ALA A 234 -15.08 13.05 -3.26
CA ALA A 234 -13.81 12.98 -2.53
C ALA A 234 -12.83 14.09 -2.97
N ILE A 235 -12.79 14.40 -4.26
CA ILE A 235 -11.98 15.52 -4.80
C ILE A 235 -12.45 16.88 -4.27
N LEU A 236 -13.76 17.13 -4.22
CA LEU A 236 -14.30 18.37 -3.66
C LEU A 236 -13.97 18.50 -2.18
N ASP A 237 -14.04 17.39 -1.45
CA ASP A 237 -13.69 17.34 -0.05
C ASP A 237 -12.21 17.61 0.19
N MET A 238 -11.35 16.94 -0.58
CA MET A 238 -9.90 17.14 -0.57
C MET A 238 -9.49 18.59 -0.83
N LYS A 239 -10.17 19.29 -1.75
CA LYS A 239 -9.90 20.71 -2.05
C LYS A 239 -10.02 21.61 -0.82
N ASN A 240 -10.89 21.27 0.14
CA ASN A 240 -10.99 22.02 1.39
C ASN A 240 -9.69 21.97 2.20
N PHE A 241 -9.03 20.81 2.23
CA PHE A 241 -7.77 20.59 2.92
C PHE A 241 -6.59 21.17 2.16
N LEU A 242 -6.55 21.02 0.83
CA LEU A 242 -5.54 21.65 -0.01
C LEU A 242 -5.55 23.18 0.15
N ARG A 243 -6.74 23.79 0.20
CA ARG A 243 -6.88 25.23 0.49
C ARG A 243 -6.35 25.61 1.88
N ALA A 244 -6.47 24.71 2.86
CA ALA A 244 -5.98 24.92 4.21
C ALA A 244 -4.44 24.85 4.31
N GLY A 245 -3.75 24.30 3.31
CA GLY A 245 -2.30 24.11 3.29
C GLY A 245 -1.87 22.64 3.39
N PHE A 246 -2.79 21.70 3.17
CA PHE A 246 -2.42 20.29 3.00
C PHE A 246 -1.86 20.05 1.59
N HIS A 247 -1.09 18.98 1.47
CA HIS A 247 -0.49 18.49 0.24
C HIS A 247 -1.11 17.14 -0.12
N GLN A 248 -1.36 16.92 -1.41
CA GLN A 248 -1.76 15.62 -1.92
C GLN A 248 -0.55 14.68 -1.92
N VAL A 249 -0.74 13.46 -1.45
CA VAL A 249 0.21 12.37 -1.67
C VAL A 249 0.16 12.00 -3.15
N ARG A 250 1.26 12.22 -3.88
CA ARG A 250 1.31 12.04 -5.34
C ARG A 250 1.82 10.67 -5.73
N GLU A 251 2.57 10.06 -4.84
CA GLU A 251 3.07 8.71 -4.95
C GLU A 251 1.86 7.78 -5.08
N THR A 252 1.87 6.97 -6.14
CA THR A 252 0.86 5.97 -6.45
C THR A 252 0.91 4.87 -5.40
N VAL A 253 0.21 5.08 -4.29
CA VAL A 253 0.05 4.01 -3.32
C VAL A 253 -0.89 2.98 -3.93
N SER A 254 -0.39 1.75 -4.03
CA SER A 254 -0.92 0.68 -4.87
C SER A 254 -2.29 0.13 -4.45
N PHE A 255 -2.91 0.69 -3.41
CA PHE A 255 -4.17 0.21 -2.87
C PHE A 255 -5.21 1.33 -2.73
N GLY A 256 -6.34 1.13 -3.42
CA GLY A 256 -7.60 1.72 -2.98
C GLY A 256 -8.00 3.08 -3.56
N GLY A 257 -7.31 3.68 -4.53
CA GLY A 257 -7.83 4.85 -5.27
C GLY A 257 -8.26 6.05 -4.41
N CYS A 258 -7.81 6.11 -3.15
CA CYS A 258 -8.06 7.19 -2.22
C CYS A 258 -6.99 8.26 -2.41
N ASP A 259 -7.40 9.50 -2.63
CA ASP A 259 -6.50 10.63 -2.76
C ASP A 259 -6.16 11.16 -1.34
N TYR A 260 -5.10 10.64 -0.72
CA TYR A 260 -4.69 11.06 0.62
C TYR A 260 -4.13 12.49 0.63
N VAL A 261 -4.38 13.24 1.70
CA VAL A 261 -3.70 14.52 1.94
C VAL A 261 -3.05 14.56 3.31
N TYR A 262 -1.94 15.27 3.39
CA TYR A 262 -1.17 15.43 4.61
C TYR A 262 -0.67 16.87 4.79
N CYS A 263 -0.34 17.26 6.01
CA CYS A 263 0.41 18.48 6.27
C CYS A 263 1.34 18.30 7.46
N THR A 264 2.33 19.19 7.57
CA THR A 264 3.11 19.37 8.79
C THR A 264 2.78 20.74 9.38
N PRO A 265 3.10 20.98 10.65
CA PRO A 265 2.83 22.30 11.23
C PRO A 265 3.55 23.42 10.46
N THR A 266 4.79 23.16 10.04
CA THR A 266 5.57 24.10 9.24
C THR A 266 4.86 24.44 7.93
N SER A 267 4.37 23.43 7.20
CA SER A 267 3.67 23.67 5.93
C SER A 267 2.34 24.39 6.14
N LEU A 268 1.58 24.02 7.17
CA LEU A 268 0.27 24.61 7.45
C LEU A 268 0.38 26.08 7.91
N LEU A 269 1.30 26.38 8.83
CA LEU A 269 1.45 27.70 9.44
C LEU A 269 2.14 28.71 8.52
N SER A 270 3.04 28.26 7.64
CA SER A 270 3.77 29.13 6.72
C SER A 270 2.99 29.46 5.44
N THR A 271 2.09 28.58 5.03
CA THR A 271 1.29 28.78 3.81
C THR A 271 0.11 29.71 4.12
N GLU A 272 -0.27 30.60 3.22
CA GLU A 272 -1.52 31.35 3.35
C GLU A 272 -2.72 30.50 2.91
N ILE A 273 -3.93 30.78 3.42
CA ILE A 273 -5.14 30.13 2.88
C ILE A 273 -5.25 30.51 1.40
N LEU A 274 -5.26 29.50 0.53
CA LEU A 274 -5.29 29.75 -0.92
C LEU A 274 -6.57 30.48 -1.34
N SER A 275 -6.45 31.34 -2.36
CA SER A 275 -7.61 31.92 -3.03
C SER A 275 -8.30 30.88 -3.92
N ASP A 276 -9.58 31.05 -4.27
CA ASP A 276 -10.27 30.13 -5.20
C ASP A 276 -9.52 30.00 -6.55
N PRO A 277 -9.05 31.11 -7.18
CA PRO A 277 -8.25 31.02 -8.40
C PRO A 277 -6.93 30.25 -8.24
N ASP A 278 -6.30 30.26 -7.07
CA ASP A 278 -5.05 29.52 -6.83
C ASP A 278 -5.33 28.05 -6.54
N LEU A 279 -6.42 27.75 -5.82
CA LEU A 279 -6.88 26.39 -5.60
C LEU A 279 -7.26 25.69 -6.92
N GLU A 280 -7.87 26.41 -7.87
CA GLU A 280 -8.18 25.88 -9.20
C GLU A 280 -6.94 25.54 -10.03
N LYS A 281 -5.78 26.14 -9.74
CA LYS A 281 -4.50 25.82 -10.39
C LYS A 281 -3.86 24.55 -9.84
N ILE A 282 -4.30 24.05 -8.68
CA ILE A 282 -3.79 22.81 -8.12
C ILE A 282 -4.36 21.66 -8.95
N GLU A 283 -3.50 21.09 -9.79
CA GLU A 283 -3.80 19.84 -10.46
C GLU A 283 -3.83 18.73 -9.42
N ILE A 284 -5.03 18.19 -9.21
CA ILE A 284 -5.22 16.97 -8.43
C ILE A 284 -4.80 15.82 -9.32
N VAL A 285 -3.66 15.22 -8.96
CA VAL A 285 -3.11 14.09 -9.70
C VAL A 285 -4.11 12.97 -9.59
N ARG A 286 -4.67 12.59 -10.73
CA ARG A 286 -5.56 11.44 -10.81
C ARG A 286 -4.67 10.23 -11.04
N PRO A 287 -4.76 9.15 -10.24
CA PRO A 287 -4.35 7.85 -10.73
C PRO A 287 -5.04 7.65 -12.07
N GLN A 288 -4.24 7.65 -13.14
CA GLN A 288 -4.73 7.43 -14.49
C GLN A 288 -5.40 6.07 -14.44
N PRO A 289 -6.70 5.96 -14.77
CA PRO A 289 -7.33 4.64 -14.79
C PRO A 289 -6.49 3.78 -15.72
N LYS A 290 -5.89 2.71 -15.17
CA LYS A 290 -5.04 1.81 -15.94
C LYS A 290 -5.81 1.48 -17.22
N PRO A 291 -5.28 1.79 -18.42
CA PRO A 291 -6.02 1.59 -19.65
C PRO A 291 -6.46 0.13 -19.65
N LYS A 292 -7.78 -0.09 -19.58
CA LYS A 292 -8.31 -1.44 -19.52
C LYS A 292 -7.96 -2.11 -20.82
N ARG A 293 -6.93 -2.95 -20.79
CA ARG A 293 -6.58 -3.79 -21.93
C ARG A 293 -7.80 -4.62 -22.27
N ILE A 294 -8.38 -4.36 -23.44
CA ILE A 294 -9.50 -5.14 -23.94
C ILE A 294 -8.89 -6.43 -24.48
N VAL A 295 -8.79 -7.45 -23.62
CA VAL A 295 -8.33 -8.78 -24.01
C VAL A 295 -9.41 -9.42 -24.87
N PRO A 296 -9.11 -9.81 -26.13
CA PRO A 296 -10.05 -10.55 -26.96
C PRO A 296 -10.52 -11.84 -26.30
N ASP A 297 -11.76 -12.27 -26.53
CA ASP A 297 -12.31 -13.44 -25.83
C ASP A 297 -11.51 -14.73 -26.08
N HIS A 298 -10.99 -14.93 -27.30
CA HIS A 298 -10.14 -16.06 -27.62
C HIS A 298 -8.80 -16.06 -26.87
N ALA A 299 -8.24 -14.88 -26.56
CA ALA A 299 -7.04 -14.76 -25.73
C ALA A 299 -7.32 -15.07 -24.25
N LYS A 300 -8.52 -14.71 -23.75
CA LYS A 300 -8.97 -15.11 -22.40
C LYS A 300 -9.19 -16.62 -22.30
N ASP A 301 -9.75 -17.23 -23.34
CA ASP A 301 -9.94 -18.69 -23.39
C ASP A 301 -8.60 -19.41 -23.36
N LEU A 302 -7.62 -18.96 -24.16
CA LEU A 302 -6.25 -19.47 -24.12
C LEU A 302 -5.61 -19.31 -22.74
N GLU A 303 -5.75 -18.13 -22.11
CA GLU A 303 -5.23 -17.88 -20.77
C GLU A 303 -5.82 -18.87 -19.75
N LYS A 304 -7.13 -19.10 -19.81
CA LYS A 304 -7.83 -20.01 -18.91
C LYS A 304 -7.34 -21.45 -19.08
N GLU A 305 -7.16 -21.90 -20.31
CA GLU A 305 -6.67 -23.26 -20.60
C GLU A 305 -5.21 -23.44 -20.16
N ILE A 306 -4.35 -22.44 -20.37
CA ILE A 306 -2.98 -22.43 -19.87
C ILE A 306 -2.93 -22.50 -18.34
N ARG A 307 -3.79 -21.75 -17.63
CA ARG A 307 -3.88 -21.83 -16.16
C ARG A 307 -4.21 -23.24 -15.68
N VAL A 308 -5.08 -23.97 -16.40
CA VAL A 308 -5.39 -25.37 -16.07
C VAL A 308 -4.15 -26.25 -16.23
N ILE A 309 -3.43 -26.14 -17.35
CA ILE A 309 -2.22 -26.95 -17.58
C ILE A 309 -1.12 -26.60 -16.56
N LEU A 310 -0.90 -25.32 -16.27
CA LEU A 310 0.08 -24.89 -15.26
C LEU A 310 -0.25 -25.41 -13.87
N SER A 311 -1.53 -25.45 -13.48
CA SER A 311 -1.94 -26.05 -12.21
C SER A 311 -1.62 -27.55 -12.13
N GLN A 312 -1.66 -28.27 -13.26
CA GLN A 312 -1.28 -29.67 -13.33
C GLN A 312 0.25 -29.85 -13.24
N PHE A 313 1.04 -28.94 -13.80
CA PHE A 313 2.48 -28.89 -13.60
C PHE A 313 2.82 -28.67 -12.11
N ASP A 314 2.15 -27.72 -11.45
CA ASP A 314 2.33 -27.46 -10.02
C ASP A 314 2.04 -28.72 -9.17
N ASP A 315 0.97 -29.43 -9.49
CA ASP A 315 0.63 -30.69 -8.81
C ASP A 315 1.70 -31.76 -9.03
N LEU A 316 2.23 -31.91 -10.25
CA LEU A 316 3.34 -32.82 -10.53
C LEU A 316 4.60 -32.43 -9.73
N THR A 317 4.96 -31.14 -9.71
CA THR A 317 6.13 -30.65 -8.95
C THR A 317 5.95 -30.86 -7.44
N ARG A 318 4.74 -30.65 -6.91
CA ARG A 318 4.42 -30.97 -5.50
C ARG A 318 4.58 -32.46 -5.22
N MET A 319 4.10 -33.33 -6.10
CA MET A 319 4.30 -34.77 -5.96
C MET A 319 5.79 -35.13 -6.00
N GLN A 320 6.58 -34.55 -6.91
CA GLN A 320 8.03 -34.77 -6.97
C GLN A 320 8.70 -34.38 -5.65
N LYS A 321 8.41 -33.20 -5.12
CA LYS A 321 8.96 -32.73 -3.84
C LYS A 321 8.61 -33.66 -2.68
N VAL A 322 7.39 -34.21 -2.66
CA VAL A 322 6.99 -35.23 -1.67
C VAL A 322 7.84 -36.50 -1.81
N GLN A 323 8.13 -36.94 -3.04
CA GLN A 323 8.99 -38.11 -3.27
C GLN A 323 10.45 -37.84 -2.89
N GLU A 324 10.99 -36.65 -3.22
CA GLU A 324 12.34 -36.23 -2.82
C GLU A 324 12.47 -36.15 -1.29
N ASN A 325 11.46 -35.64 -0.59
CA ASN A 325 11.44 -35.63 0.87
C ASN A 325 11.45 -37.05 1.46
N LYS A 326 10.64 -37.97 0.91
CA LYS A 326 10.66 -39.39 1.30
C LYS A 326 12.01 -40.04 1.02
N LEU A 327 12.65 -39.70 -0.10
CA LEU A 327 13.99 -40.17 -0.42
C LEU A 327 15.00 -39.67 0.62
N ASN A 328 15.01 -38.38 0.91
CA ASN A 328 15.92 -37.77 1.86
C ASN A 328 15.75 -38.36 3.26
N GLU A 329 14.51 -38.62 3.69
CA GLU A 329 14.22 -39.33 4.93
C GLU A 329 14.79 -40.76 4.92
N THR A 330 14.65 -41.47 3.80
CA THR A 330 15.19 -42.84 3.64
C THR A 330 16.72 -42.85 3.63
N LEU A 331 17.35 -41.88 2.98
CA LEU A 331 18.81 -41.69 2.99
C LEU A 331 19.31 -41.41 4.41
N ARG A 332 18.59 -40.58 5.17
CA ARG A 332 18.92 -40.34 6.59
C ARG A 332 18.85 -41.62 7.41
N LYS A 333 17.80 -42.43 7.24
CA LYS A 333 17.68 -43.75 7.89
C LYS A 333 18.84 -44.69 7.54
N ILE A 334 19.25 -44.72 6.27
CA ILE A 334 20.41 -45.52 5.84
C ILE A 334 21.68 -45.05 6.55
N GLN A 335 21.90 -43.73 6.63
CA GLN A 335 23.06 -43.17 7.32
C GLN A 335 23.07 -43.52 8.81
N GLU A 336 21.93 -43.37 9.50
CA GLU A 336 21.76 -43.78 10.90
C GLU A 336 22.02 -45.29 11.09
N CYS A 337 21.56 -46.14 10.17
CA CYS A 337 21.85 -47.58 10.20
C CYS A 337 23.35 -47.86 10.01
N MET A 338 24.02 -47.17 9.08
CA MET A 338 25.45 -47.33 8.85
C MET A 338 26.28 -46.98 10.09
N GLU A 339 25.94 -45.88 10.76
CA GLU A 339 26.59 -45.47 12.01
C GLU A 339 26.40 -46.53 13.10
N LYS A 340 25.17 -47.02 13.31
CA LYS A 340 24.88 -48.10 14.28
C LYS A 340 25.63 -49.40 13.98
N VAL A 341 25.77 -49.78 12.70
CA VAL A 341 26.60 -50.94 12.31
C VAL A 341 28.06 -50.71 12.68
N GLN A 342 28.59 -49.51 12.43
CA GLN A 342 29.98 -49.16 12.74
C GLN A 342 30.25 -49.19 14.25
N GLU A 343 29.37 -48.59 15.06
CA GLU A 343 29.44 -48.62 16.53
C GLU A 343 29.38 -50.06 17.07
N THR A 344 28.44 -50.87 16.57
CA THR A 344 28.28 -52.27 16.99
C THR A 344 29.53 -53.08 16.65
N ARG A 345 30.12 -52.88 15.45
CA ARG A 345 31.38 -53.51 15.05
C ARG A 345 32.54 -53.10 15.94
N GLN A 346 32.62 -51.83 16.33
CA GLN A 346 33.66 -51.35 17.25
C GLN A 346 33.50 -51.97 18.64
N MET A 347 32.28 -51.99 19.18
CA MET A 347 31.96 -52.62 20.47
C MET A 347 32.33 -54.11 20.49
N ILE A 348 32.02 -54.86 19.42
CA ILE A 348 32.38 -56.27 19.28
C ILE A 348 33.90 -56.46 19.33
N ARG A 349 34.68 -55.54 18.74
CA ARG A 349 36.15 -55.62 18.71
C ARG A 349 36.79 -55.28 20.05
N GLU A 350 36.28 -54.27 20.76
CA GLU A 350 36.95 -53.70 21.94
C GLU A 350 36.51 -54.34 23.26
N VAL A 351 35.24 -54.74 23.38
CA VAL A 351 34.63 -55.03 24.70
C VAL A 351 34.47 -56.53 24.96
N PHE A 352 34.23 -57.33 23.92
CA PHE A 352 33.78 -58.72 24.12
C PHE A 352 34.86 -59.77 23.78
N PRO A 353 35.35 -60.53 24.78
CA PRO A 353 36.27 -61.63 24.52
C PRO A 353 35.62 -62.70 23.63
N ASN A 354 36.46 -63.37 22.84
CA ASN A 354 36.06 -64.44 21.93
C ASN A 354 35.21 -65.50 22.69
N GLY A 355 34.02 -65.79 22.18
CA GLY A 355 33.11 -66.81 22.74
C GLY A 355 32.20 -66.36 23.88
N SER A 356 32.20 -65.08 24.27
CA SER A 356 31.26 -64.58 25.27
C SER A 356 29.82 -64.50 24.74
N ALA A 357 28.81 -64.83 25.56
CA ALA A 357 27.40 -64.75 25.18
C ALA A 357 26.99 -63.34 24.72
N LYS A 358 27.56 -62.30 25.33
CA LYS A 358 27.33 -60.90 24.95
C LYS A 358 27.84 -60.58 23.53
N ARG A 359 28.89 -61.26 23.08
CA ARG A 359 29.37 -61.12 21.70
C ARG A 359 28.37 -61.66 20.69
N VAL A 360 27.82 -62.85 20.95
CA VAL A 360 26.81 -63.48 20.08
C VAL A 360 25.56 -62.58 19.98
N GLU A 361 25.14 -61.98 21.09
CA GLU A 361 24.03 -61.02 21.10
C GLU A 361 24.33 -59.76 20.27
N ALA A 362 25.54 -59.21 20.38
CA ALA A 362 25.97 -58.06 19.57
C ALA A 362 26.08 -58.40 18.07
N GLU A 363 26.57 -59.59 17.71
CA GLU A 363 26.64 -60.08 16.32
C GLU A 363 25.23 -60.28 15.72
N ASN A 364 24.28 -60.79 16.52
CA ASN A 364 22.86 -60.89 16.11
C ASN A 364 22.25 -59.50 15.89
N ARG A 365 22.53 -58.54 16.78
CA ARG A 365 22.08 -57.14 16.62
C ARG A 365 22.68 -56.50 15.37
N GLN A 366 23.96 -56.72 15.09
CA GLN A 366 24.61 -56.25 13.87
C GLN A 366 23.91 -56.81 12.63
N THR A 367 23.62 -58.10 12.60
CA THR A 367 22.94 -58.77 11.48
C THR A 367 21.54 -58.19 11.23
N LEU A 368 20.81 -57.85 12.30
CA LEU A 368 19.50 -57.22 12.19
C LEU A 368 19.59 -55.82 11.57
N ILE A 369 20.56 -55.00 11.98
CA ILE A 369 20.76 -53.65 11.43
C ILE A 369 21.22 -53.74 9.97
N GLU A 370 22.09 -54.69 9.62
CA GLU A 370 22.53 -54.91 8.23
C GLU A 370 21.37 -55.34 7.32
N ARG A 371 20.41 -56.10 7.84
CA ARG A 371 19.19 -56.44 7.10
C ARG A 371 18.31 -55.21 6.86
N GLU A 372 18.08 -54.39 7.88
CA GLU A 372 17.33 -53.13 7.75
C GLU A 372 18.00 -52.17 6.75
N LEU A 373 19.34 -52.09 6.77
CA LEU A 373 20.13 -51.33 5.81
C LEU A 373 19.86 -51.79 4.37
N GLU A 374 19.87 -53.11 4.13
CA GLU A 374 19.63 -53.66 2.78
C GLU A 374 18.17 -53.48 2.34
N GLU A 375 17.21 -53.61 3.26
CA GLU A 375 15.79 -53.31 2.99
C GLU A 375 15.59 -51.84 2.57
N ASN A 376 16.20 -50.89 3.27
CA ASN A 376 16.14 -49.47 2.91
C ASN A 376 16.85 -49.18 1.58
N ARG A 377 17.99 -49.82 1.29
CA ARG A 377 18.67 -49.70 0.00
C ARG A 377 17.82 -50.21 -1.16
N ASN A 378 17.13 -51.33 -0.96
CA ASN A 378 16.25 -51.90 -1.96
C ASN A 378 15.03 -51.00 -2.20
N LEU A 379 14.49 -50.37 -1.15
CA LEU A 379 13.42 -49.38 -1.28
C LEU A 379 13.84 -48.16 -2.12
N ILE A 380 15.07 -47.67 -1.92
CA ILE A 380 15.64 -46.59 -2.73
C ILE A 380 15.77 -47.02 -4.20
N ARG A 381 16.34 -48.21 -4.46
CA ARG A 381 16.54 -48.73 -5.82
C ARG A 381 15.22 -48.92 -6.57
N SER A 382 14.21 -49.51 -5.94
CA SER A 382 12.92 -49.76 -6.60
C SER A 382 12.02 -48.52 -6.68
N GLY A 383 12.09 -47.62 -5.70
CA GLY A 383 11.21 -46.45 -5.65
C GLY A 383 11.67 -45.25 -6.47
N LEU A 384 12.99 -45.02 -6.58
CA LEU A 384 13.52 -43.81 -7.22
C LEU A 384 13.39 -43.83 -8.74
N ASP A 385 13.82 -44.91 -9.36
CA ASP A 385 13.86 -45.00 -10.82
C ASP A 385 12.44 -44.91 -11.37
N ASP A 386 11.49 -45.62 -10.76
CA ASP A 386 10.08 -45.57 -11.15
C ASP A 386 9.47 -44.18 -10.94
N SER A 387 9.73 -43.52 -9.80
CA SER A 387 9.14 -42.21 -9.52
C SER A 387 9.68 -41.11 -10.43
N ARG A 388 10.99 -41.13 -10.73
CA ARG A 388 11.63 -40.14 -11.61
C ARG A 388 11.17 -40.32 -13.05
N VAL A 389 11.06 -41.56 -13.52
CA VAL A 389 10.53 -41.87 -14.86
C VAL A 389 9.06 -41.48 -14.98
N GLN A 390 8.23 -41.75 -13.96
CA GLN A 390 6.83 -41.35 -13.95
C GLN A 390 6.65 -39.83 -13.94
N PHE A 391 7.45 -39.10 -13.15
CA PHE A 391 7.42 -37.64 -13.14
C PHE A 391 7.82 -37.08 -14.51
N GLN A 392 8.94 -37.54 -15.08
CA GLN A 392 9.40 -37.08 -16.39
C GLN A 392 8.36 -37.35 -17.48
N TYR A 393 7.78 -38.56 -17.50
CA TYR A 393 6.72 -38.90 -18.44
C TYR A 393 5.49 -38.01 -18.28
N GLY A 394 5.07 -37.72 -17.03
CA GLY A 394 3.97 -36.80 -16.75
C GLY A 394 4.26 -35.38 -17.22
N TYR A 395 5.49 -34.90 -16.97
CA TYR A 395 5.95 -33.58 -17.38
C TYR A 395 5.99 -33.45 -18.91
N ASP A 396 6.62 -34.40 -19.60
CA ASP A 396 6.71 -34.42 -21.07
C ASP A 396 5.32 -34.46 -21.70
N LYS A 397 4.42 -35.27 -21.15
CA LYS A 397 3.03 -35.34 -21.63
C LYS A 397 2.29 -34.00 -21.49
N LEU A 398 2.41 -33.33 -20.34
CA LEU A 398 1.79 -32.01 -20.15
C LEU A 398 2.43 -30.96 -21.05
N LYS A 399 3.73 -31.06 -21.31
CA LYS A 399 4.46 -30.19 -22.24
C LYS A 399 3.96 -30.36 -23.67
N ASP A 400 3.72 -31.60 -24.11
CA ASP A 400 3.14 -31.91 -25.42
C ASP A 400 1.69 -31.40 -25.55
N GLU A 401 0.89 -31.53 -24.47
CA GLU A 401 -0.47 -30.99 -24.40
C GLU A 401 -0.47 -29.46 -24.48
N TYR A 402 0.45 -28.81 -23.77
CA TYR A 402 0.68 -27.36 -23.81
C TYR A 402 1.08 -26.91 -25.22
N GLU A 403 2.08 -27.54 -25.83
CA GLU A 403 2.53 -27.19 -27.17
C GLU A 403 1.42 -27.38 -28.21
N SER A 404 0.64 -28.46 -28.11
CA SER A 404 -0.51 -28.70 -28.98
C SER A 404 -1.58 -27.62 -28.83
N LEU A 405 -1.84 -27.17 -27.60
CA LEU A 405 -2.76 -26.07 -27.31
C LEU A 405 -2.29 -24.77 -27.97
N ILE A 406 -1.03 -24.37 -27.75
CA ILE A 406 -0.45 -23.15 -28.33
C ILE A 406 -0.51 -23.22 -29.85
N LYS A 407 -0.05 -24.33 -30.44
CA LYS A 407 -0.04 -24.55 -31.88
C LYS A 407 -1.42 -24.41 -32.51
N SER A 408 -2.45 -24.98 -31.88
CA SER A 408 -3.82 -24.92 -32.41
C SER A 408 -4.40 -23.49 -32.36
N ASN A 409 -4.12 -22.74 -31.30
CA ASN A 409 -4.55 -21.35 -31.16
C ASN A 409 -3.83 -20.42 -32.13
N VAL A 410 -2.51 -20.59 -32.28
CA VAL A 410 -1.71 -19.79 -33.23
C VAL A 410 -2.11 -20.07 -34.67
N ALA A 411 -2.40 -21.33 -35.02
CA ALA A 411 -2.88 -21.68 -36.36
C ALA A 411 -4.23 -21.03 -36.69
N THR A 412 -5.05 -20.72 -35.68
CA THR A 412 -6.40 -20.16 -35.85
C THR A 412 -6.41 -18.63 -35.78
N HIS A 413 -5.63 -18.04 -34.88
CA HIS A 413 -5.71 -16.62 -34.52
C HIS A 413 -4.43 -15.82 -34.80
N GLY A 414 -3.35 -16.46 -35.27
CA GLY A 414 -2.03 -15.83 -35.38
C GLY A 414 -1.24 -15.88 -34.08
N TYR A 415 0.01 -15.41 -34.08
CA TYR A 415 0.86 -15.39 -32.89
C TYR A 415 0.42 -14.30 -31.89
N GLU A 416 -0.34 -13.32 -32.37
CA GLU A 416 -0.90 -12.22 -31.60
C GLU A 416 -1.77 -12.72 -30.46
N VAL A 417 -2.41 -13.90 -30.56
CA VAL A 417 -3.16 -14.49 -29.44
C VAL A 417 -2.30 -14.76 -28.21
N ILE A 418 -1.01 -15.07 -28.40
CA ILE A 418 -0.05 -15.28 -27.30
C ILE A 418 0.33 -13.93 -26.67
N ILE A 419 0.46 -12.89 -27.49
CA ILE A 419 0.79 -11.54 -27.03
C ILE A 419 -0.43 -10.95 -26.32
N ASP A 420 -1.62 -11.10 -26.88
CA ASP A 420 -2.89 -10.57 -26.39
C ASP A 420 -3.39 -11.25 -25.12
N SER A 421 -2.97 -12.51 -24.89
CA SER A 421 -3.20 -13.20 -23.63
C SER A 421 -2.14 -12.87 -22.58
N ASN A 422 -2.39 -13.27 -21.34
CA ASN A 422 -1.40 -13.22 -20.26
C ASN A 422 -0.47 -14.45 -20.24
N SER A 423 -0.29 -15.15 -21.38
CA SER A 423 0.45 -16.42 -21.42
C SER A 423 1.92 -16.27 -21.01
N LEU A 424 2.59 -15.20 -21.47
CA LEU A 424 3.97 -14.89 -21.10
C LEU A 424 4.06 -14.61 -19.58
N HIS A 425 3.14 -13.81 -19.03
CA HIS A 425 3.08 -13.50 -17.60
C HIS A 425 2.85 -14.75 -16.74
N LEU A 426 2.00 -15.66 -17.19
CA LEU A 426 1.75 -16.94 -16.50
C LEU A 426 2.99 -17.83 -16.48
N CYS A 427 3.74 -17.92 -17.59
CA CYS A 427 5.01 -18.63 -17.62
C CYS A 427 6.06 -17.94 -16.72
N SER A 428 6.07 -16.61 -16.69
CA SER A 428 6.94 -15.82 -15.82
C SER A 428 6.66 -16.04 -14.34
N ALA A 429 5.40 -16.07 -13.93
CA ALA A 429 5.01 -16.32 -12.55
C ALA A 429 5.44 -17.70 -12.03
N ASN A 430 5.62 -18.67 -12.95
CA ASN A 430 6.03 -20.04 -12.64
C ASN A 430 7.53 -20.30 -12.85
N PHE A 431 8.29 -19.33 -13.37
CA PHE A 431 9.71 -19.48 -13.69
C PHE A 431 10.00 -20.71 -14.57
N ASP A 432 9.13 -20.98 -15.55
CA ASP A 432 9.26 -22.13 -16.45
C ASP A 432 9.81 -21.70 -17.82
N GLU A 433 11.13 -21.84 -17.97
CA GLU A 433 11.86 -21.48 -19.19
C GLU A 433 11.42 -22.34 -20.39
N ASP A 434 11.09 -23.61 -20.16
CA ASP A 434 10.70 -24.54 -21.21
C ASP A 434 9.36 -24.15 -21.83
N LEU A 435 8.36 -23.82 -20.99
CA LEU A 435 7.05 -23.37 -21.46
C LEU A 435 7.15 -21.99 -22.13
N MET A 436 7.98 -21.10 -21.61
CA MET A 436 8.25 -19.79 -22.22
C MET A 436 8.91 -19.95 -23.61
N MET A 437 9.84 -20.89 -23.75
CA MET A 437 10.47 -21.19 -25.03
C MET A 437 9.49 -21.78 -26.05
N ILE A 438 8.50 -22.56 -25.61
CA ILE A 438 7.41 -23.00 -26.50
C ILE A 438 6.66 -21.78 -27.03
N LEU A 439 6.26 -20.83 -26.17
CA LEU A 439 5.60 -19.60 -26.63
C LEU A 439 6.45 -18.82 -27.64
N PHE A 440 7.74 -18.61 -27.34
CA PHE A 440 8.65 -17.91 -28.27
C PHE A 440 8.90 -18.64 -29.58
N SER A 441 8.75 -19.98 -29.63
CA SER A 441 8.88 -20.72 -30.89
C SER A 441 7.75 -20.40 -31.89
N TYR A 442 6.63 -19.86 -31.41
CA TYR A 442 5.49 -19.44 -32.24
C TYR A 442 5.40 -17.92 -32.44
N ILE A 443 6.16 -17.11 -31.68
CA ILE A 443 6.28 -15.66 -31.89
C ILE A 443 7.46 -15.40 -32.84
N PRO A 444 7.31 -14.61 -33.92
CA PRO A 444 8.44 -14.23 -34.77
C PRO A 444 9.54 -13.52 -33.97
N ILE A 445 10.80 -13.79 -34.30
CA ILE A 445 11.97 -13.32 -33.52
C ILE A 445 11.98 -11.79 -33.40
N GLU A 446 11.58 -11.09 -34.46
CA GLU A 446 11.47 -9.63 -34.51
C GLU A 446 10.46 -9.05 -33.52
N HIS A 447 9.55 -9.86 -32.98
CA HIS A 447 8.55 -9.46 -31.99
C HIS A 447 8.85 -9.97 -30.57
N HIS A 448 9.95 -10.70 -30.34
CA HIS A 448 10.28 -11.21 -29.00
C HIS A 448 10.45 -10.08 -27.99
N GLU A 449 11.29 -9.09 -28.29
CA GLU A 449 11.53 -7.92 -27.44
C GLU A 449 10.23 -7.12 -27.20
N GLU A 450 9.48 -6.84 -28.27
CA GLU A 450 8.21 -6.14 -28.18
C GLU A 450 7.19 -6.88 -27.29
N SER A 451 7.11 -8.20 -27.43
CA SER A 451 6.21 -9.06 -26.64
C SER A 451 6.59 -9.13 -25.16
N LEU A 452 7.82 -8.79 -24.79
CA LEU A 452 8.27 -8.72 -23.39
C LEU A 452 8.07 -7.32 -22.80
N ASN A 453 8.20 -6.27 -23.60
CA ASN A 453 8.26 -4.90 -23.10
C ASN A 453 6.96 -4.10 -23.28
N LYS A 454 6.09 -4.50 -24.22
CA LYS A 454 4.79 -3.84 -24.47
C LYS A 454 3.59 -4.71 -24.10
N ASN A 455 3.83 -5.95 -23.71
CA ASN A 455 2.77 -6.85 -23.28
C ASN A 455 2.51 -6.66 -21.79
N PHE A 456 1.57 -5.77 -21.48
CA PHE A 456 1.14 -5.52 -20.12
C PHE A 456 -0.04 -6.41 -19.76
N ASP A 457 0.00 -7.06 -18.60
CA ASP A 457 -1.15 -7.83 -18.11
C ASP A 457 -2.31 -6.91 -17.68
N THR A 458 -3.35 -7.49 -17.06
CA THR A 458 -4.46 -6.69 -16.53
C THR A 458 -4.07 -5.75 -15.39
N GLY A 459 -2.94 -5.99 -14.74
CA GLY A 459 -2.35 -5.14 -13.70
C GLY A 459 -1.43 -4.04 -14.25
N GLY A 460 -1.09 -4.09 -15.54
CA GLY A 460 -0.13 -3.16 -16.15
C GLY A 460 1.32 -3.64 -16.07
N MET A 461 1.57 -4.91 -15.72
CA MET A 461 2.92 -5.44 -15.51
C MET A 461 3.45 -6.15 -16.76
N THR A 462 4.75 -6.07 -17.01
CA THR A 462 5.44 -6.89 -18.02
C THR A 462 5.72 -8.30 -17.48
N PRO A 463 6.05 -9.28 -18.34
CA PRO A 463 6.47 -10.60 -17.89
C PRO A 463 7.71 -10.57 -16.97
N LEU A 464 8.60 -9.58 -17.12
CA LEU A 464 9.76 -9.42 -16.24
C LEU A 464 9.35 -8.89 -14.85
N MET A 465 8.46 -7.90 -14.80
CA MET A 465 7.91 -7.38 -13.53
C MET A 465 7.19 -8.48 -12.75
N VAL A 466 6.40 -9.33 -13.42
CA VAL A 466 5.72 -10.47 -12.78
C VAL A 466 6.73 -11.48 -12.22
N ALA A 467 7.78 -11.82 -12.98
CA ALA A 467 8.84 -12.71 -12.49
C ALA A 467 9.57 -12.10 -11.27
N ALA A 468 9.84 -10.79 -11.31
CA ALA A 468 10.51 -10.05 -10.26
C ALA A 468 9.68 -10.01 -8.96
N GLU A 469 8.37 -9.70 -9.04
CA GLU A 469 7.46 -9.70 -7.89
C GLU A 469 7.33 -11.11 -7.28
N LYS A 470 7.11 -12.12 -8.12
CA LYS A 470 6.89 -13.52 -7.69
C LYS A 470 8.13 -14.18 -7.11
N GLN A 471 9.30 -13.61 -7.33
CA GLN A 471 10.54 -14.17 -6.81
C GLN A 471 10.54 -14.26 -5.29
N CYS A 472 9.85 -13.33 -4.64
CA CYS A 472 9.76 -13.23 -3.19
C CYS A 472 8.87 -14.32 -2.57
N GLU A 473 7.96 -14.92 -3.37
CA GLU A 473 7.07 -15.98 -2.91
C GLU A 473 7.82 -17.30 -2.65
N TYR A 474 7.71 -17.78 -1.42
CA TYR A 474 8.01 -19.11 -0.85
C TYR A 474 9.18 -19.96 -1.41
N ASP A 475 10.05 -20.36 -0.46
CA ASP A 475 11.20 -21.30 -0.53
C ASP A 475 12.44 -20.87 -1.33
N ASP A 476 13.58 -20.76 -0.62
CA ASP A 476 14.95 -20.62 -1.16
C ASP A 476 15.34 -21.77 -2.09
N VAL A 477 14.64 -22.90 -2.02
CA VAL A 477 14.95 -24.15 -2.73
C VAL A 477 15.03 -23.94 -4.25
N ASN A 478 14.39 -22.90 -4.78
CA ASN A 478 14.38 -22.59 -6.21
C ASN A 478 15.06 -21.26 -6.58
N HIS A 479 15.88 -20.68 -5.70
CA HIS A 479 16.52 -19.38 -5.95
C HIS A 479 17.30 -19.36 -7.27
N GLU A 480 18.15 -20.37 -7.52
CA GLU A 480 18.96 -20.46 -8.74
C GLU A 480 18.10 -20.55 -10.01
N ARG A 481 16.98 -21.32 -9.96
CA ARG A 481 16.02 -21.39 -11.07
C ARG A 481 15.38 -20.04 -11.36
N LYS A 482 14.97 -19.31 -10.31
CA LYS A 482 14.36 -17.97 -10.45
C LYS A 482 15.36 -16.97 -11.03
N VAL A 483 16.60 -16.94 -10.53
CA VAL A 483 17.70 -16.13 -11.07
C VAL A 483 17.97 -16.47 -12.54
N SER A 484 18.07 -17.75 -12.87
CA SER A 484 18.30 -18.23 -14.25
C SER A 484 17.17 -17.78 -15.17
N PHE A 485 15.92 -17.85 -14.72
CA PHE A 485 14.77 -17.42 -15.50
C PHE A 485 14.74 -15.91 -15.77
N ILE A 486 15.11 -15.08 -14.78
CA ILE A 486 15.26 -13.63 -15.00
C ILE A 486 16.38 -13.34 -15.98
N LYS A 487 17.55 -13.98 -15.83
CA LYS A 487 18.66 -13.88 -16.81
C LYS A 487 18.20 -14.30 -18.20
N PHE A 488 17.37 -15.34 -18.30
CA PHE A 488 16.76 -15.78 -19.54
C PHE A 488 15.87 -14.69 -20.15
N LEU A 489 14.95 -14.09 -19.40
CA LEU A 489 14.10 -12.99 -19.91
C LEU A 489 14.93 -11.80 -20.41
N LEU A 490 15.94 -11.39 -19.65
CA LEU A 490 16.87 -10.32 -20.05
C LEU A 490 17.62 -10.70 -21.35
N SER A 491 18.05 -11.96 -21.49
CA SER A 491 18.69 -12.46 -22.71
C SER A 491 17.77 -12.47 -23.94
N LYS A 492 16.45 -12.43 -23.72
CA LYS A 492 15.41 -12.34 -24.77
C LYS A 492 14.99 -10.89 -25.07
N GLY A 493 15.62 -9.91 -24.44
CA GLY A 493 15.36 -8.49 -24.67
C GLY A 493 14.34 -7.88 -23.70
N ALA A 494 14.03 -8.52 -22.57
CA ALA A 494 13.26 -7.84 -21.53
C ALA A 494 14.02 -6.61 -21.02
N ASP A 495 13.34 -5.47 -20.96
CA ASP A 495 13.90 -4.19 -20.57
C ASP A 495 13.61 -3.90 -19.08
N LEU A 496 14.67 -3.57 -18.35
CA LEU A 496 14.64 -3.26 -16.91
C LEU A 496 13.96 -1.92 -16.63
N ASP A 497 14.05 -0.99 -17.59
CA ASP A 497 13.60 0.39 -17.45
C ASP A 497 12.12 0.58 -17.82
N VAL A 498 11.43 -0.46 -18.29
CA VAL A 498 9.99 -0.41 -18.49
C VAL A 498 9.31 -0.19 -17.14
N ARG A 499 8.34 0.71 -17.13
CA ARG A 499 7.53 1.06 -15.96
C ARG A 499 6.07 0.75 -16.25
N ASP A 500 5.37 0.30 -15.23
CA ASP A 500 3.93 0.08 -15.31
C ASP A 500 3.16 1.41 -15.23
N SER A 501 1.83 1.33 -15.12
CA SER A 501 0.98 2.52 -14.98
C SER A 501 1.19 3.30 -13.68
N ASP A 502 1.82 2.66 -12.68
CA ASP A 502 2.10 3.25 -11.37
C ASP A 502 3.54 3.78 -11.31
N ASP A 503 4.22 3.84 -12.46
CA ASP A 503 5.62 4.22 -12.64
C ASP A 503 6.61 3.28 -11.93
N ILE A 504 6.23 2.02 -11.68
CA ILE A 504 7.04 1.04 -10.97
C ILE A 504 7.79 0.15 -11.98
N SER A 505 9.11 0.05 -11.82
CA SER A 505 9.97 -0.82 -12.64
C SER A 505 9.98 -2.28 -12.16
N SER A 506 10.68 -3.15 -12.89
CA SER A 506 10.88 -4.55 -12.44
C SER A 506 11.61 -4.63 -11.09
N LEU A 507 12.57 -3.73 -10.83
CA LEU A 507 13.26 -3.65 -9.54
C LEU A 507 12.31 -3.19 -8.42
N GLY A 508 11.46 -2.20 -8.71
CA GLY A 508 10.43 -1.73 -7.78
C GLY A 508 9.49 -2.87 -7.36
N HIS A 509 9.01 -3.65 -8.32
CA HIS A 509 8.17 -4.83 -8.07
C HIS A 509 8.86 -5.93 -7.27
N TYR A 510 10.14 -6.21 -7.54
CA TYR A 510 10.94 -7.13 -6.72
C TYR A 510 11.02 -6.66 -5.26
N ARG A 511 11.36 -5.39 -5.04
CA ARG A 511 11.49 -4.83 -3.69
C ARG A 511 10.15 -4.78 -2.97
N LEU A 512 9.05 -4.47 -3.67
CA LEU A 512 7.69 -4.53 -3.14
C LEU A 512 7.29 -5.95 -2.72
N GLY A 513 7.52 -6.94 -3.57
CA GLY A 513 7.28 -8.35 -3.23
C GLY A 513 8.10 -8.79 -2.00
N HIS A 514 9.34 -8.32 -1.90
CA HIS A 514 10.22 -8.64 -0.78
C HIS A 514 9.76 -7.97 0.52
N ARG A 515 9.33 -6.71 0.42
CA ARG A 515 8.77 -5.95 1.53
C ARG A 515 7.50 -6.60 2.06
N ASN A 516 6.55 -6.94 1.19
CA ASN A 516 5.31 -7.60 1.56
C ASN A 516 5.58 -8.92 2.31
N LYS A 517 6.60 -9.67 1.87
CA LYS A 517 7.06 -10.88 2.57
C LYS A 517 7.65 -10.57 3.94
N LEU A 518 8.52 -9.56 4.05
CA LEU A 518 9.11 -9.16 5.33
C LEU A 518 8.06 -8.69 6.31
N ASP A 519 7.10 -7.88 5.87
CA ASP A 519 5.99 -7.40 6.69
C ASP A 519 5.11 -8.57 7.16
N PHE A 520 4.79 -9.53 6.28
CA PHE A 520 4.10 -10.77 6.64
C PHE A 520 4.90 -11.65 7.62
N LEU A 521 6.22 -11.77 7.46
CA LEU A 521 7.04 -12.53 8.39
C LEU A 521 7.18 -11.83 9.75
N ARG A 522 7.21 -10.50 9.77
CA ARG A 522 7.22 -9.69 11.01
C ARG A 522 5.93 -9.85 11.80
N THR A 523 4.78 -9.93 11.14
CA THR A 523 3.50 -10.19 11.83
C THR A 523 3.40 -11.60 12.39
N LEU A 524 4.05 -12.59 11.76
CA LEU A 524 3.98 -13.99 12.20
C LEU A 524 5.09 -14.43 13.17
N LEU A 525 6.26 -13.78 13.17
CA LEU A 525 7.44 -14.25 13.89
C LEU A 525 8.06 -13.11 14.73
N PRO A 526 8.08 -13.21 16.07
CA PRO A 526 8.73 -12.23 16.93
C PRO A 526 10.25 -12.19 16.65
N GLU A 527 10.76 -11.00 16.34
CA GLU A 527 12.13 -10.41 16.21
C GLU A 527 13.41 -11.27 15.98
N ARG A 528 13.44 -12.58 16.23
CA ARG A 528 14.67 -13.37 16.34
C ARG A 528 15.03 -14.26 15.14
N ILE A 529 14.30 -14.20 14.03
CA ILE A 529 14.65 -15.01 12.86
C ILE A 529 15.49 -14.19 11.88
N ASN A 530 16.79 -14.53 11.87
CA ASN A 530 17.93 -14.06 11.08
C ASN A 530 17.66 -13.15 9.85
N ARG A 531 18.03 -11.87 9.99
CA ARG A 531 18.19 -10.92 8.87
C ARG A 531 19.32 -11.32 7.91
N GLU A 532 20.36 -12.01 8.38
CA GLU A 532 21.56 -12.31 7.58
C GLU A 532 21.33 -13.35 6.46
N VAL A 533 20.39 -14.29 6.63
CA VAL A 533 20.10 -15.31 5.61
C VAL A 533 19.31 -14.71 4.44
N ILE A 534 18.41 -13.77 4.74
CA ILE A 534 17.57 -13.09 3.73
C ILE A 534 18.43 -12.12 2.90
N ASN A 535 19.34 -11.37 3.54
CA ASN A 535 20.10 -10.32 2.85
C ASN A 535 21.17 -10.85 1.87
N GLY A 536 21.69 -12.07 2.07
CA GLY A 536 22.75 -12.63 1.23
C GLY A 536 22.33 -13.06 -0.18
N GLN A 537 21.15 -13.68 -0.32
CA GLN A 537 20.66 -14.20 -1.61
C GLN A 537 19.98 -13.12 -2.47
N ASN A 538 19.39 -12.10 -1.84
CA ASN A 538 18.70 -11.03 -2.56
C ASN A 538 19.63 -10.12 -3.37
N ARG A 539 20.91 -10.03 -2.96
CA ARG A 539 21.86 -9.09 -3.55
C ARG A 539 22.18 -9.38 -5.02
N GLU A 540 22.22 -10.66 -5.44
CA GLU A 540 22.48 -10.99 -6.85
C GLU A 540 21.34 -10.53 -7.75
N LEU A 541 20.10 -10.70 -7.31
CA LEU A 541 18.90 -10.34 -8.06
C LEU A 541 18.68 -8.85 -8.11
N GLU A 542 18.86 -8.18 -6.98
CA GLU A 542 18.82 -6.73 -6.93
C GLU A 542 19.87 -6.14 -7.87
N GLN A 543 21.09 -6.69 -7.89
CA GLN A 543 22.13 -6.29 -8.87
C GLN A 543 21.74 -6.58 -10.31
N LEU A 544 21.05 -7.70 -10.57
CA LEU A 544 20.60 -8.08 -11.91
C LEU A 544 19.47 -7.18 -12.41
N LEU A 545 18.59 -6.74 -11.51
CA LEU A 545 17.45 -5.87 -11.81
C LEU A 545 17.80 -4.39 -11.74
N LYS A 546 18.98 -4.03 -11.21
CA LYS A 546 19.44 -2.65 -11.13
C LYS A 546 19.69 -2.11 -12.55
N PRO A 547 19.05 -0.99 -12.94
CA PRO A 547 19.32 -0.35 -14.21
C PRO A 547 20.80 -0.05 -14.41
N LEU A 548 21.28 -0.12 -15.66
CA LEU A 548 22.68 0.19 -16.00
C LEU A 548 23.04 1.68 -15.78
N PHE A 549 22.03 2.54 -15.60
CA PHE A 549 22.20 3.96 -15.33
C PHE A 549 21.83 4.26 -13.87
N GLU A 550 22.84 4.50 -13.02
CA GLU A 550 22.75 4.72 -11.56
C GLU A 550 21.90 5.93 -11.09
N ASN A 551 21.17 6.60 -11.98
CA ASN A 551 20.36 7.77 -11.65
C ASN A 551 18.85 7.48 -11.64
N SER A 552 18.43 6.20 -11.65
CA SER A 552 17.00 5.87 -11.61
C SER A 552 16.43 6.22 -10.23
N VAL A 553 15.27 6.89 -10.22
CA VAL A 553 14.60 7.38 -9.00
C VAL A 553 14.36 6.24 -7.99
N ASP A 554 14.24 5.00 -8.48
CA ASP A 554 14.03 3.76 -7.71
C ASP A 554 15.10 3.51 -6.61
N ASP A 555 16.34 3.95 -6.80
CA ASP A 555 17.41 3.73 -5.81
C ASP A 555 17.22 4.58 -4.54
N LYS A 556 16.59 5.76 -4.64
CA LYS A 556 16.30 6.59 -3.46
C LYS A 556 15.18 6.02 -2.60
N PHE A 557 14.22 5.31 -3.20
CA PHE A 557 13.04 4.84 -2.49
C PHE A 557 13.34 3.77 -1.43
N LEU A 558 14.47 3.06 -1.52
CA LEU A 558 14.65 1.79 -0.80
C LEU A 558 16.05 1.60 -0.17
N ASP A 559 17.05 2.45 -0.44
CA ASP A 559 18.38 2.34 0.21
C ASP A 559 18.40 2.76 1.70
N ASP A 560 17.37 3.46 2.18
CA ASP A 560 17.35 4.03 3.55
C ASP A 560 17.03 3.02 4.68
N GLY A 561 17.05 1.70 4.44
CA GLY A 561 16.89 0.74 5.54
C GLY A 561 16.82 -0.77 5.26
N PHE A 562 17.54 -1.32 4.26
CA PHE A 562 17.69 -2.77 4.07
C PHE A 562 18.85 -3.42 4.84
#